data_AF-A0A535YR76-F1
#
_entry.id   AF-A0A535YR76-F1
#
_cell.length_a   1.000
_cell.length_b   1.000
_cell.length_c   1.000
_cell.angle_alpha   90.00
_cell.angle_beta   90.00
_cell.angle_gamma   90.00
#
_symmetry.space_group_name_H-M   'P 1'
#
loop_
_entity.id
_entity.type
_entity.pdbx_description
1 polymer ?
#
loop_
_entity_poly.entity_id
_entity_poly.type
_entity_poly.pdbx_seq_one_letter_code
_entity_poly.pdbx_strand_id
1 'polypeptide(L)'
;MAAPTDAGTTTAPDAGTAPAKPARKPAGDHGTHDGVRYVVYQDEVRAGGARPWRTNNPGSLDYHSQSGSLGSDGRLAIFPDYATGRKALEKLLKDNYASKTIRKAMEKYAPASDGNDTEAYIRFIEDHAGLKRGDGDTVKVSEHIDDVADAIETMEGTTAGDGYSCASSPPAWVKPLLGCP
;
A
#
# COMPACT_ATOMS: atom_id res chain seq x y z
N MET A 1 59.39 51.43 25.13
CA MET A 1 58.88 50.93 23.84
C MET A 1 58.04 49.70 24.14
N ALA A 2 56.83 49.66 23.61
CA ALA A 2 55.79 48.71 23.96
C ALA A 2 55.61 47.61 22.90
N ALA A 3 55.08 46.48 23.38
CA ALA A 3 54.34 45.40 22.71
C ALA A 3 55.15 44.34 21.91
N PRO A 4 54.62 43.11 21.69
CA PRO A 4 53.31 42.57 22.10
C PRO A 4 53.31 41.18 22.78
N THR A 5 52.11 40.85 23.28
CA THR A 5 51.60 39.60 23.86
C THR A 5 51.06 38.61 22.79
N ASP A 6 50.80 37.37 23.24
CA ASP A 6 49.92 36.31 22.69
C ASP A 6 50.42 35.51 21.46
N ALA A 7 50.11 34.22 21.25
CA ALA A 7 49.08 33.36 21.82
C ALA A 7 49.54 31.88 21.77
N GLY A 8 49.21 31.11 22.81
CA GLY A 8 49.27 29.65 22.77
C GLY A 8 48.10 29.09 21.97
N THR A 9 48.40 28.41 20.85
CA THR A 9 47.42 27.75 20.00
C THR A 9 46.72 26.63 20.78
N THR A 10 45.45 26.86 21.13
CA THR A 10 44.53 25.80 21.56
C THR A 10 44.19 24.95 20.33
N THR A 11 44.61 23.70 20.32
CA THR A 11 44.13 22.70 19.36
C THR A 11 42.67 22.39 19.69
N ALA A 12 41.75 22.67 18.77
CA ALA A 12 40.37 22.25 18.87
C ALA A 12 40.26 20.72 18.86
N PRO A 13 39.32 20.11 19.61
CA PRO A 13 39.10 18.67 19.53
C PRO A 13 38.54 18.32 18.15
N ASP A 14 39.04 17.22 17.59
CA ASP A 14 38.60 16.64 16.34
C ASP A 14 37.08 16.38 16.40
N ALA A 15 36.32 17.09 15.58
CA ALA A 15 34.88 16.88 15.47
C ALA A 15 34.66 15.55 14.74
N GLY A 16 34.63 14.47 15.53
CA GLY A 16 34.32 13.13 15.03
C GLY A 16 33.07 13.17 14.16
N THR A 17 33.24 12.85 12.88
CA THR A 17 32.14 12.75 11.92
C THR A 17 31.13 11.74 12.48
N ALA A 18 29.90 12.18 12.70
CA ALA A 18 28.83 11.28 13.14
C ALA A 18 28.75 10.09 12.17
N PRO A 19 28.59 8.84 12.67
CA PRO A 19 28.51 7.67 11.80
C PRO A 19 27.41 7.87 10.76
N ALA A 20 27.73 7.60 9.49
CA ALA A 20 26.77 7.71 8.40
C ALA A 20 25.53 6.85 8.71
N LYS A 21 24.34 7.45 8.59
CA LYS A 21 23.07 6.75 8.79
C LYS A 21 23.05 5.49 7.91
N PRO A 22 22.66 4.32 8.44
CA PRO A 22 22.61 3.09 7.65
C PRO A 22 21.75 3.29 6.39
N ALA A 23 22.22 2.78 5.25
CA ALA A 23 21.47 2.88 4.00
C ALA A 23 20.15 2.09 4.11
N ARG A 24 19.02 2.78 3.93
CA ARG A 24 17.68 2.17 3.94
C ARG A 24 17.39 1.42 2.64
N LYS A 25 16.44 0.49 2.69
CA LYS A 25 15.86 -0.15 1.50
C LYS A 25 14.94 0.82 0.75
N PRO A 26 14.82 0.69 -0.59
CA PRO A 26 13.93 1.53 -1.38
C PRO A 26 12.45 1.23 -1.06
N ALA A 27 11.58 2.21 -1.28
CA ALA A 27 10.14 2.00 -1.17
C ALA A 27 9.67 1.00 -2.25
N GLY A 28 8.80 0.06 -1.87
CA GLY A 28 8.39 -1.07 -2.71
C GLY A 28 9.23 -2.33 -2.48
N ASP A 29 10.37 -2.25 -1.77
CA ASP A 29 11.10 -3.46 -1.35
C ASP A 29 10.21 -4.28 -0.41
N HIS A 30 10.28 -5.59 -0.52
CA HIS A 30 9.39 -6.49 0.21
C HIS A 30 10.10 -7.81 0.49
N GLY A 31 9.60 -8.55 1.47
CA GLY A 31 10.22 -9.81 1.86
C GLY A 31 9.44 -10.54 2.91
N THR A 32 10.12 -11.52 3.53
CA THR A 32 9.59 -12.30 4.64
C THR A 32 10.65 -12.36 5.74
N HIS A 33 10.23 -12.14 6.99
CA HIS A 33 11.03 -12.34 8.18
C HIS A 33 10.24 -13.22 9.14
N ASP A 34 10.80 -14.37 9.55
CA ASP A 34 10.16 -15.35 10.43
C ASP A 34 8.72 -15.73 10.02
N GLY A 35 8.51 -15.88 8.70
CA GLY A 35 7.20 -16.19 8.12
C GLY A 35 6.25 -14.99 7.96
N VAL A 36 6.60 -13.82 8.48
CA VAL A 36 5.82 -12.58 8.35
C VAL A 36 6.25 -11.83 7.10
N ARG A 37 5.32 -11.62 6.17
CA ARG A 37 5.55 -10.80 4.97
C ARG A 37 5.57 -9.32 5.32
N TYR A 38 6.46 -8.56 4.69
CA TYR A 38 6.57 -7.11 4.88
C TYR A 38 6.71 -6.35 3.55
N VAL A 39 6.36 -5.06 3.58
CA VAL A 39 6.62 -4.07 2.51
C VAL A 39 7.28 -2.84 3.13
N VAL A 40 8.31 -2.32 2.46
CA VAL A 40 9.05 -1.12 2.82
C VAL A 40 8.45 0.09 2.11
N TYR A 41 8.17 1.14 2.86
CA TYR A 41 7.73 2.44 2.38
C TYR A 41 8.80 3.50 2.64
N GLN A 42 8.48 4.77 2.39
CA GLN A 42 9.42 5.87 2.60
C GLN A 42 9.90 5.93 4.05
N ASP A 43 8.95 5.96 4.98
CA ASP A 43 9.19 6.21 6.41
C ASP A 43 8.62 5.11 7.32
N GLU A 44 8.08 4.04 6.73
CA GLU A 44 7.49 2.91 7.47
C GLU A 44 7.79 1.54 6.83
N VAL A 45 7.69 0.48 7.63
CA VAL A 45 7.58 -0.91 7.17
C VAL A 45 6.26 -1.46 7.67
N ARG A 46 5.46 -2.02 6.75
CA ARG A 46 4.22 -2.73 7.09
C ARG A 46 4.48 -4.23 7.07
N ALA A 47 4.17 -4.92 8.17
CA ALA A 47 4.39 -6.36 8.30
C ALA A 47 3.12 -7.09 8.76
N GLY A 48 2.90 -8.29 8.23
CA GLY A 48 1.69 -9.06 8.52
C GLY A 48 0.44 -8.39 7.93
N GLY A 49 -0.69 -8.54 8.63
CA GLY A 49 -1.98 -7.99 8.22
C GLY A 49 -2.51 -8.53 6.89
N ALA A 50 -3.64 -7.96 6.48
CA ALA A 50 -4.21 -8.20 5.17
C ALA A 50 -3.27 -7.69 4.08
N ARG A 51 -3.24 -8.42 2.97
CA ARG A 51 -2.36 -8.10 1.85
C ARG A 51 -2.71 -6.75 1.18
N PRO A 52 -4.00 -6.42 0.91
CA PRO A 52 -4.41 -5.10 0.42
C PRO A 52 -3.89 -3.94 1.28
N TRP A 53 -3.98 -4.09 2.60
CA TRP A 53 -3.46 -3.09 3.54
C TRP A 53 -1.94 -2.95 3.44
N ARG A 54 -1.22 -4.08 3.41
CA ARG A 54 0.25 -4.08 3.39
C ARG A 54 0.82 -3.51 2.09
N THR A 55 0.08 -3.59 0.98
CA THR A 55 0.51 -3.09 -0.33
C THR A 55 -0.15 -1.76 -0.74
N ASN A 56 -0.98 -1.15 0.12
CA ASN A 56 -1.83 -0.01 -0.21
C ASN A 56 -2.69 -0.23 -1.48
N ASN A 57 -3.16 -1.46 -1.68
CA ASN A 57 -3.86 -1.90 -2.88
C ASN A 57 -5.27 -2.38 -2.51
N PRO A 58 -6.23 -1.46 -2.27
CA PRO A 58 -7.57 -1.80 -1.80
C PRO A 58 -8.34 -2.72 -2.75
N GLY A 59 -7.98 -2.75 -4.04
CA GLY A 59 -8.60 -3.64 -5.02
C GLY A 59 -7.93 -5.00 -5.17
N SER A 60 -6.86 -5.32 -4.43
CA SER A 60 -6.02 -6.49 -4.73
C SER A 60 -5.63 -6.57 -6.21
N LEU A 61 -5.26 -5.44 -6.82
CA LEU A 61 -4.95 -5.37 -8.23
C LEU A 61 -3.63 -6.08 -8.55
N ASP A 62 -3.66 -7.05 -9.46
CA ASP A 62 -2.45 -7.70 -9.99
C ASP A 62 -1.53 -6.68 -10.68
N TYR A 63 -0.22 -6.83 -10.51
CA TYR A 63 0.75 -5.91 -11.07
C TYR A 63 0.83 -6.05 -12.59
N HIS A 64 0.44 -4.98 -13.28
CA HIS A 64 0.55 -4.83 -14.73
C HIS A 64 1.26 -3.52 -15.09
N SER A 65 2.32 -3.21 -14.35
CA SER A 65 3.03 -1.93 -14.46
C SER A 65 2.10 -0.72 -14.31
N GLN A 66 1.18 -0.76 -13.33
CA GLN A 66 0.26 0.35 -13.12
C GLN A 66 1.04 1.65 -12.86
N SER A 67 0.60 2.72 -13.51
CA SER A 67 1.13 4.05 -13.27
C SER A 67 1.00 4.41 -11.78
N GLY A 68 2.08 4.90 -11.18
CA GLY A 68 2.12 5.27 -9.76
C GLY A 68 2.39 4.12 -8.78
N SER A 69 2.56 2.88 -9.24
CA SER A 69 3.01 1.78 -8.37
C SER A 69 4.50 1.86 -8.04
N LEU A 70 4.88 1.36 -6.87
CA LEU A 70 6.27 1.19 -6.43
C LEU A 70 6.88 -0.14 -6.92
N GLY A 71 6.10 -0.96 -7.60
CA GLY A 71 6.48 -2.30 -8.03
C GLY A 71 5.42 -3.33 -7.63
N SER A 72 5.87 -4.56 -7.37
CA SER A 72 5.03 -5.71 -7.05
C SER A 72 5.53 -6.42 -5.81
N ASP A 73 4.64 -7.02 -5.04
CA ASP A 73 4.98 -7.95 -3.94
C ASP A 73 5.13 -9.42 -4.41
N GLY A 74 5.33 -9.60 -5.72
CA GLY A 74 5.40 -10.89 -6.41
C GLY A 74 4.14 -11.23 -7.22
N ARG A 75 3.00 -10.60 -6.92
CA ARG A 75 1.79 -10.67 -7.77
C ARG A 75 1.02 -9.36 -7.79
N LEU A 76 0.74 -8.75 -6.64
CA LEU A 76 -0.06 -7.53 -6.56
C LEU A 76 0.81 -6.30 -6.70
N ALA A 77 0.23 -5.25 -7.24
CA ALA A 77 0.85 -3.94 -7.23
C ALA A 77 1.03 -3.45 -5.78
N ILE A 78 2.16 -2.81 -5.53
CA ILE A 78 2.41 -2.03 -4.32
C ILE A 78 2.24 -0.56 -4.69
N PHE A 79 1.37 0.16 -3.98
CA PHE A 79 1.18 1.60 -4.16
C PHE A 79 1.82 2.39 -3.02
N PRO A 80 2.28 3.63 -3.28
CA PRO A 80 2.93 4.46 -2.26
C PRO A 80 2.00 4.80 -1.10
N ASP A 81 0.72 4.96 -1.39
CA ASP A 81 -0.33 5.28 -0.42
C ASP A 81 -1.67 4.70 -0.88
N TYR A 82 -2.60 4.64 0.08
CA TYR A 82 -3.96 4.14 -0.15
C TYR A 82 -4.69 4.92 -1.26
N ALA A 83 -4.55 6.25 -1.28
CA ALA A 83 -5.24 7.09 -2.26
C ALA A 83 -4.81 6.78 -3.71
N THR A 84 -3.55 6.45 -3.92
CA THR A 84 -3.01 6.04 -5.21
C THR A 84 -3.56 4.67 -5.63
N GLY A 85 -3.57 3.70 -4.71
CA GLY A 85 -4.18 2.39 -4.98
C GLY A 85 -5.68 2.47 -5.25
N ARG A 86 -6.39 3.34 -4.52
CA ARG A 86 -7.81 3.58 -4.74
C ARG A 86 -8.09 4.18 -6.11
N LYS A 87 -7.34 5.20 -6.52
CA LYS A 87 -7.43 5.78 -7.87
C LYS A 87 -7.13 4.73 -8.95
N ALA A 88 -6.20 3.80 -8.70
CA ALA A 88 -5.91 2.72 -9.64
C ALA A 88 -7.10 1.75 -9.78
N LEU A 89 -7.79 1.42 -8.68
CA LEU A 89 -9.01 0.61 -8.69
C LEU A 89 -10.14 1.30 -9.48
N GLU A 90 -10.42 2.57 -9.15
CA GLU A 90 -11.44 3.34 -9.87
C GLU A 90 -11.12 3.47 -11.36
N LYS A 91 -9.85 3.67 -11.71
CA LYS A 91 -9.41 3.71 -13.12
C LYS A 91 -9.64 2.36 -13.80
N LEU A 92 -9.32 1.25 -13.15
CA LEU A 92 -9.61 -0.09 -13.68
C LEU A 92 -11.12 -0.27 -13.93
N LEU A 93 -11.96 0.12 -12.98
CA LEU A 93 -13.42 0.06 -13.12
C LEU A 93 -13.91 0.92 -14.29
N LYS A 94 -13.43 2.15 -14.39
CA LYS A 94 -13.74 3.09 -15.48
C LYS A 94 -13.33 2.53 -16.84
N ASP A 95 -12.12 2.01 -16.97
CA ASP A 95 -11.58 1.60 -18.27
C ASP A 95 -12.13 0.26 -18.75
N ASN A 96 -12.29 -0.71 -17.83
CA ASN A 96 -12.55 -2.10 -18.20
C ASN A 96 -13.98 -2.57 -17.91
N TYR A 97 -14.67 -1.89 -16.99
CA TYR A 97 -15.95 -2.37 -16.44
C TYR A 97 -17.11 -1.39 -16.56
N ALA A 98 -16.85 -0.10 -16.86
CA ALA A 98 -17.88 0.95 -16.87
C ALA A 98 -19.16 0.60 -17.64
N SER A 99 -19.03 -0.01 -18.82
CA SER A 99 -20.18 -0.37 -19.67
C SER A 99 -20.89 -1.67 -19.28
N LYS A 100 -20.31 -2.46 -18.37
CA LYS A 100 -20.86 -3.73 -17.88
C LYS A 100 -21.85 -3.48 -16.77
N THR A 101 -22.83 -4.37 -16.67
CA THR A 101 -23.66 -4.47 -15.48
C THR A 101 -22.81 -4.93 -14.29
N ILE A 102 -23.21 -4.59 -13.07
CA ILE A 102 -22.48 -4.98 -11.86
C ILE A 102 -22.25 -6.49 -11.82
N ARG A 103 -23.27 -7.32 -12.14
CA ARG A 103 -23.11 -8.78 -12.23
C ARG A 103 -22.00 -9.18 -13.20
N LYS A 104 -22.06 -8.70 -14.45
CA LYS A 104 -21.06 -9.04 -15.49
C LYS A 104 -19.67 -8.53 -15.15
N ALA A 105 -19.58 -7.45 -14.39
CA ALA A 105 -18.29 -6.97 -13.89
C ALA A 105 -17.74 -7.92 -12.83
N MET A 106 -18.53 -8.30 -11.83
CA MET A 106 -18.09 -9.17 -10.74
C MET A 106 -17.80 -10.61 -11.19
N GLU A 107 -18.57 -11.16 -12.13
CA GLU A 107 -18.28 -12.45 -12.77
C GLU A 107 -16.91 -12.48 -13.46
N LYS A 108 -16.37 -11.32 -13.85
CA LYS A 108 -15.04 -11.20 -14.43
C LYS A 108 -13.97 -10.80 -13.40
N TYR A 109 -14.34 -9.96 -12.44
CA TYR A 109 -13.41 -9.42 -11.43
C TYR A 109 -13.06 -10.45 -10.36
N ALA A 110 -14.08 -11.11 -9.80
CA ALA A 110 -13.95 -12.12 -8.75
C ALA A 110 -14.77 -13.35 -9.15
N PRO A 111 -14.33 -14.08 -10.21
CA PRO A 111 -15.08 -15.24 -10.71
C PRO A 111 -15.11 -16.38 -9.70
N ALA A 112 -16.22 -17.11 -9.67
CA ALA A 112 -16.37 -18.29 -8.82
C ALA A 112 -15.39 -19.42 -9.17
N SER A 113 -14.88 -19.48 -10.42
CA SER A 113 -13.83 -20.42 -10.83
C SER A 113 -12.55 -20.30 -10.01
N ASP A 114 -12.30 -19.11 -9.46
CA ASP A 114 -11.12 -18.80 -8.67
C ASP A 114 -11.39 -18.96 -7.16
N GLY A 115 -12.53 -19.57 -6.81
CA GLY A 115 -12.94 -19.83 -5.42
C GLY A 115 -13.63 -18.65 -4.75
N ASN A 116 -14.02 -17.60 -5.49
CA ASN A 116 -14.72 -16.44 -4.95
C ASN A 116 -16.24 -16.69 -4.82
N ASP A 117 -16.89 -16.05 -3.84
CA ASP A 117 -18.35 -15.92 -3.83
C ASP A 117 -18.76 -14.66 -4.61
N THR A 118 -18.83 -14.79 -5.94
CA THR A 118 -19.23 -13.70 -6.84
C THR A 118 -20.59 -13.12 -6.45
N GLU A 119 -21.53 -13.95 -5.99
CA GLU A 119 -22.86 -13.50 -5.61
C GLU A 119 -22.83 -12.69 -4.32
N ALA A 120 -21.92 -12.99 -3.38
CA ALA A 120 -21.68 -12.14 -2.22
C ALA A 120 -21.18 -10.75 -2.60
N TYR A 121 -20.25 -10.63 -3.55
CA TYR A 121 -19.83 -9.33 -4.06
C TYR A 121 -21.01 -8.53 -4.63
N ILE A 122 -21.84 -9.16 -5.48
CA ILE A 122 -23.00 -8.49 -6.08
C ILE A 122 -24.00 -8.05 -5.00
N ARG A 123 -24.30 -8.91 -4.02
CA ARG A 123 -25.18 -8.56 -2.88
C ARG A 123 -24.62 -7.39 -2.08
N PHE A 124 -23.32 -7.40 -1.79
CA PHE A 124 -22.68 -6.36 -1.01
C PHE A 124 -22.67 -5.02 -1.75
N ILE A 125 -22.39 -5.02 -3.05
CA ILE A 125 -22.45 -3.82 -3.90
C ILE A 125 -23.86 -3.25 -3.93
N GLU A 126 -24.89 -4.09 -4.14
CA GLU A 126 -26.26 -3.60 -4.20
C GLU A 126 -26.69 -2.95 -2.88
N ASP A 127 -26.38 -3.58 -1.73
CA ASP A 127 -26.67 -3.01 -0.41
C ASP A 127 -25.92 -1.69 -0.19
N HIS A 128 -24.62 -1.65 -0.51
CA HIS A 128 -23.78 -0.48 -0.32
C HIS A 128 -24.19 0.72 -1.20
N ALA A 129 -24.58 0.44 -2.45
CA ALA A 129 -25.04 1.44 -3.42
C ALA A 129 -26.52 1.83 -3.22
N GLY A 130 -27.23 1.26 -2.24
CA GLY A 130 -28.66 1.51 -2.01
C GLY A 130 -29.58 0.97 -3.11
N LEU A 131 -29.11 -0.03 -3.86
CA LEU A 131 -29.85 -0.70 -4.93
C LEU A 131 -30.71 -1.85 -4.38
N LYS A 132 -31.73 -2.25 -5.14
CA LYS A 132 -32.56 -3.39 -4.80
C LYS A 132 -31.89 -4.69 -5.24
N ARG A 133 -32.24 -5.79 -4.56
CA ARG A 133 -31.76 -7.12 -4.97
C ARG A 133 -32.13 -7.41 -6.42
N GLY A 134 -31.11 -7.66 -7.26
CA GLY A 134 -31.27 -7.95 -8.69
C GLY A 134 -31.01 -6.75 -9.60
N ASP A 135 -30.90 -5.53 -9.07
CA ASP A 135 -30.54 -4.35 -9.88
C ASP A 135 -29.15 -4.51 -10.52
N GLY A 136 -28.25 -5.33 -9.95
CA GLY A 136 -26.94 -5.62 -10.51
C GLY A 136 -26.98 -6.31 -11.89
N ASP A 137 -28.14 -6.82 -12.32
CA ASP A 137 -28.36 -7.37 -13.66
C ASP A 137 -28.56 -6.30 -14.74
N THR A 138 -28.92 -5.08 -14.35
CA THR A 138 -29.27 -4.00 -15.28
C THR A 138 -28.42 -2.75 -15.08
N VAL A 139 -28.12 -2.39 -13.84
CA VAL A 139 -27.33 -1.21 -13.46
C VAL A 139 -25.87 -1.39 -13.88
N LYS A 140 -25.32 -0.39 -14.59
CA LYS A 140 -23.93 -0.41 -15.03
C LYS A 140 -22.98 0.07 -13.94
N VAL A 141 -21.76 -0.45 -13.96
CA VAL A 141 -20.69 0.01 -13.06
C VAL A 141 -20.46 1.51 -13.19
N SER A 142 -20.56 2.10 -14.39
CA SER A 142 -20.37 3.55 -14.61
C SER A 142 -21.30 4.44 -13.79
N GLU A 143 -22.46 3.92 -13.37
CA GLU A 143 -23.47 4.66 -12.60
C GLU A 143 -23.10 4.73 -11.11
N HIS A 144 -22.25 3.82 -10.63
CA HIS A 144 -21.93 3.59 -9.21
C HIS A 144 -20.46 3.22 -8.98
N ILE A 145 -19.51 3.88 -9.68
CA ILE A 145 -18.09 3.47 -9.63
C ILE A 145 -17.54 3.52 -8.21
N ASP A 146 -17.85 4.57 -7.46
CA ASP A 146 -17.32 4.76 -6.12
C ASP A 146 -17.92 3.73 -5.15
N ASP A 147 -19.23 3.47 -5.24
CA ASP A 147 -19.90 2.44 -4.42
C ASP A 147 -19.36 1.03 -4.73
N VAL A 148 -19.13 0.72 -6.00
CA VAL A 148 -18.55 -0.56 -6.43
C VAL A 148 -17.12 -0.71 -5.90
N ALA A 149 -16.31 0.35 -5.95
CA ALA A 149 -14.95 0.29 -5.44
C ALA A 149 -14.90 0.18 -3.91
N ASP A 150 -15.77 0.87 -3.17
CA ASP A 150 -15.89 0.75 -1.69
C ASP A 150 -16.31 -0.67 -1.28
N ALA A 151 -17.23 -1.25 -2.04
CA ALA A 151 -17.67 -2.62 -1.86
C ALA A 151 -16.55 -3.63 -2.11
N ILE A 152 -15.80 -3.49 -3.21
CA ILE A 152 -14.64 -4.34 -3.50
C ILE A 152 -13.63 -4.26 -2.36
N GLU A 153 -13.24 -3.06 -1.95
CA GLU A 153 -12.27 -2.87 -0.88
C GLU A 153 -12.68 -3.54 0.43
N THR A 154 -13.95 -3.43 0.79
CA THR A 154 -14.48 -4.07 1.99
C THR A 154 -14.39 -5.59 1.90
N MET A 155 -14.71 -6.16 0.73
CA MET A 155 -14.63 -7.60 0.48
C MET A 155 -13.19 -8.12 0.43
N GLU A 156 -12.25 -7.36 -0.13
CA GLU A 156 -10.82 -7.71 -0.16
C GLU A 156 -10.20 -7.72 1.24
N GLY A 157 -10.71 -6.87 2.14
CA GLY A 157 -10.31 -6.80 3.53
C GLY A 157 -9.02 -6.03 3.77
N THR A 158 -9.06 -5.13 4.75
CA THR A 158 -7.97 -4.17 5.05
C THR A 158 -7.41 -4.31 6.46
N THR A 159 -7.57 -5.48 7.10
CA THR A 159 -7.08 -5.73 8.47
C THR A 159 -5.62 -5.31 8.61
N ALA A 160 -5.37 -4.33 9.48
CA ALA A 160 -4.03 -3.82 9.70
C ALA A 160 -3.15 -4.89 10.36
N GLY A 161 -1.88 -4.92 9.94
CA GLY A 161 -0.81 -5.60 10.65
C GLY A 161 0.00 -4.60 11.48
N ASP A 162 1.29 -4.89 11.65
CA ASP A 162 2.20 -4.00 12.36
C ASP A 162 2.78 -2.95 11.40
N GLY A 163 2.74 -1.69 11.82
CA GLY A 163 3.44 -0.58 11.20
C GLY A 163 4.63 -0.15 12.04
N TYR A 164 5.82 -0.13 11.43
CA TYR A 164 7.07 0.23 12.11
C TYR A 164 7.68 1.47 11.48
N SER A 165 8.15 2.41 12.31
CA SER A 165 8.95 3.57 11.89
C SER A 165 10.16 3.76 12.81
N CYS A 166 11.18 4.52 12.41
CA CYS A 166 12.32 4.80 13.30
C CYS A 166 11.93 5.54 14.59
N ALA A 167 10.82 6.28 14.58
CA ALA A 167 10.29 6.95 15.76
C ALA A 167 9.65 5.98 16.77
N SER A 168 9.27 4.78 16.34
CA SER A 168 8.57 3.78 17.16
C SER A 168 9.48 2.76 17.85
N SER A 169 10.80 2.96 17.85
CA SER A 169 11.79 1.97 18.34
C SER A 169 11.56 0.58 17.71
N PRO A 170 11.70 0.45 16.37
CA PRO A 170 11.29 -0.74 15.66
C PRO A 170 12.19 -1.95 16.00
N PRO A 171 11.71 -3.19 15.80
CA PRO A 171 12.49 -4.39 16.09
C PRO A 171 13.78 -4.43 15.25
N ALA A 172 14.77 -5.16 15.75
CA ALA A 172 16.13 -5.17 15.19
C ALA A 172 16.17 -5.54 13.70
N TRP A 173 15.27 -6.40 13.24
CA TRP A 173 15.19 -6.80 11.83
C TRP A 173 14.62 -5.70 10.90
N VAL A 174 13.84 -4.76 11.44
CA VAL A 174 13.26 -3.63 10.67
C VAL A 174 14.23 -2.46 10.58
N LYS A 175 15.04 -2.21 11.62
CA LYS A 175 16.01 -1.11 11.65
C LYS A 175 16.85 -0.98 10.36
N PRO A 176 17.48 -2.06 9.82
CA PRO A 176 18.25 -1.95 8.59
C PRO A 176 17.38 -1.69 7.35
N LEU A 177 16.09 -2.08 7.36
CA LEU A 177 15.17 -1.78 6.25
C LEU A 177 14.87 -0.28 6.17
N LEU A 178 14.68 0.36 7.31
CA LEU A 178 14.40 1.79 7.44
C LEU A 178 15.65 2.67 7.52
N GLY A 179 16.83 2.07 7.68
CA GLY A 179 18.06 2.79 7.96
C GLY A 179 17.99 3.55 9.29
N CYS A 180 17.31 3.00 10.30
CA CYS A 180 17.23 3.64 11.62
C CYS A 180 18.61 3.70 12.29
N PRO A 181 18.86 4.74 13.12
CA PRO A 181 20.07 4.79 13.94
C PRO A 181 20.13 3.66 14.98
#